data_AF-A0A2A2SFA3-F1
#
_entry.id   AF-A0A2A2SFA3-F1
#
_cell.length_a   1.000
_cell.length_b   1.000
_cell.length_c   1.000
_cell.angle_alpha   90.00
_cell.angle_beta   90.00
_cell.angle_gamma   90.00
#
_symmetry.space_group_name_H-M   'P 1'
#
loop_
_entity.id
_entity.type
_entity.pdbx_description
1 polymer ?
#
loop_
_entity_poly.entity_id
_entity_poly.type
_entity_poly.pdbx_seq_one_letter_code
_entity_poly.pdbx_strand_id
1 'polypeptide(L)'
;MIDPDRIIRIEGEGLLPPAYEPQIPAGMREDEKVRVIPPCPPWRSQTAAELVDVFHGRSPQDQRYWFFREAYESKLPDGMTWEGDPGPGQPHFGSGCGLDRVPDNSVFRFHTSTARIKMPDLWNYRGMLVMSGRLLELFREVDADALVWKRLLIRGKDGGTVPGDFYLVDVVRNIPAIDIANSIVEYRGPSGPYPPALVGYVSCRVRDDLDPSLHVFRQTKFGLSGGYRVIVSAALRRRLLDIKPSLTNMHFTACGDL
;
A
#
# COMPACT_ATOMS: atom_id res chain seq x y z
N MET A 1 5.08 -1.58 -18.35
CA MET A 1 5.23 -2.97 -17.87
C MET A 1 6.28 -3.60 -18.77
N ILE A 2 7.31 -4.27 -18.22
CA ILE A 2 8.30 -4.97 -19.04
C ILE A 2 7.76 -6.39 -19.24
N ASP A 3 7.79 -6.89 -20.48
CA ASP A 3 7.28 -8.22 -20.78
C ASP A 3 8.11 -9.31 -20.09
N PRO A 4 7.48 -10.39 -19.59
CA PRO A 4 8.19 -11.50 -18.99
C PRO A 4 8.94 -12.30 -20.07
N ASP A 5 10.10 -12.85 -19.71
CA ASP A 5 10.87 -13.74 -20.59
C ASP A 5 10.19 -15.10 -20.76
N ARG A 6 9.44 -15.53 -19.73
CA ARG A 6 8.72 -16.81 -19.70
C ARG A 6 7.41 -16.69 -18.95
N ILE A 7 6.36 -17.34 -19.48
CA ILE A 7 5.05 -17.45 -18.84
C ILE A 7 4.80 -18.91 -18.49
N ILE A 8 4.49 -19.18 -17.23
CA ILE A 8 4.06 -20.50 -16.75
C ILE A 8 2.57 -20.41 -16.44
N ARG A 9 1.78 -21.27 -17.07
CA ARG A 9 0.35 -21.43 -16.78
C ARG A 9 0.17 -22.74 -16.03
N ILE A 10 -0.44 -22.68 -14.85
CA ILE A 10 -0.79 -23.86 -14.09
C ILE A 10 -2.13 -24.38 -14.65
N GLU A 11 -2.15 -25.63 -15.08
CA GLU A 11 -3.36 -26.28 -15.60
C GLU A 11 -4.26 -26.76 -14.45
N GLY A 12 -5.57 -26.80 -14.70
CA GLY A 12 -6.56 -27.30 -13.75
C GLY A 12 -7.88 -26.55 -13.82
N GLU A 13 -8.86 -27.05 -13.06
CA GLU A 13 -10.15 -26.39 -12.85
C GLU A 13 -10.26 -25.98 -11.37
N GLY A 14 -10.55 -24.71 -11.12
CA GLY A 14 -10.73 -24.18 -9.76
C GLY A 14 -9.48 -23.55 -9.14
N LEU A 15 -9.58 -23.28 -7.84
CA LEU A 15 -8.52 -22.65 -7.04
C LEU A 15 -7.53 -23.70 -6.56
N LEU A 16 -6.24 -23.32 -6.54
CA LEU A 16 -5.19 -24.10 -5.88
C LEU A 16 -5.32 -23.98 -4.35
N PRO A 17 -4.74 -24.92 -3.58
CA PRO A 17 -4.58 -24.73 -2.15
C PRO A 17 -3.87 -23.39 -1.88
N PRO A 18 -4.38 -22.56 -0.96
CA PRO A 18 -3.85 -21.22 -0.75
C PRO A 18 -2.41 -21.30 -0.27
N ALA A 19 -1.56 -20.42 -0.80
CA ALA A 19 -0.17 -20.32 -0.38
C ALA A 19 0.18 -18.87 -0.13
N TYR A 20 0.78 -18.60 1.03
CA TYR A 20 1.25 -17.26 1.38
C TYR A 20 2.76 -17.09 1.15
N GLU A 21 3.51 -18.17 0.90
CA GLU A 21 4.94 -18.09 0.62
C GLU A 21 5.23 -18.11 -0.88
N PRO A 22 6.28 -17.41 -1.35
CA PRO A 22 6.69 -17.44 -2.75
C PRO A 22 7.02 -18.86 -3.25
N GLN A 23 6.24 -19.34 -4.22
CA GLN A 23 6.51 -20.61 -4.93
C GLN A 23 7.44 -20.36 -6.13
N ILE A 24 8.75 -20.28 -5.88
CA ILE A 24 9.74 -19.96 -6.91
C ILE A 24 9.75 -21.03 -8.03
N PRO A 25 9.56 -20.65 -9.31
CA PRO A 25 9.67 -21.58 -10.42
C PRO A 25 11.04 -22.26 -10.50
N ALA A 26 11.05 -23.57 -10.80
CA ALA A 26 12.28 -24.30 -10.99
C ALA A 26 13.03 -23.86 -12.27
N GLY A 27 14.37 -23.92 -12.22
CA GLY A 27 15.22 -23.69 -13.38
C GLY A 27 15.18 -22.26 -13.91
N MET A 28 14.99 -21.27 -13.04
CA MET A 28 15.10 -19.86 -13.44
C MET A 28 16.55 -19.49 -13.78
N ARG A 29 16.74 -18.85 -14.93
CA ARG A 29 18.05 -18.31 -15.36
C ARG A 29 18.37 -16.99 -14.65
N GLU A 30 19.63 -16.57 -14.70
CA GLU A 30 20.06 -15.27 -14.14
C GLU A 30 19.27 -14.13 -14.78
N ASP A 31 18.75 -13.23 -13.92
CA ASP A 31 17.89 -12.09 -14.25
C ASP A 31 16.58 -12.40 -15.02
N GLU A 32 16.26 -13.68 -15.25
CA GLU A 32 15.05 -14.10 -15.97
C GLU A 32 13.78 -13.65 -15.25
N LYS A 33 12.86 -13.03 -15.98
CA LYS A 33 11.52 -12.69 -15.47
C LYS A 33 10.53 -13.77 -15.86
N VAL A 34 9.94 -14.40 -14.86
CA VAL A 34 8.93 -15.44 -15.05
C VAL A 34 7.60 -14.97 -14.48
N ARG A 35 6.55 -14.99 -15.30
CA ARG A 35 5.17 -14.76 -14.86
C ARG A 35 4.46 -16.09 -14.65
N VAL A 36 3.89 -16.30 -13.47
CA VAL A 36 3.07 -17.47 -13.16
C VAL A 36 1.61 -17.07 -13.16
N ILE A 37 0.78 -17.84 -13.87
CA ILE A 37 -0.66 -17.64 -14.01
C ILE A 37 -1.36 -18.88 -13.42
N PRO A 38 -2.22 -18.73 -12.39
CA PRO A 38 -2.93 -19.84 -11.79
C PRO A 38 -4.06 -20.35 -12.72
N PRO A 39 -4.66 -21.52 -12.43
CA PRO A 39 -5.73 -22.08 -13.25
C PRO A 39 -6.97 -21.17 -13.27
N CYS A 40 -7.29 -20.57 -12.12
CA CYS A 40 -8.36 -19.59 -11.97
C CYS A 40 -7.76 -18.24 -11.55
N PRO A 41 -7.52 -17.30 -12.49
CA PRO A 41 -6.97 -15.99 -12.16
C PRO A 41 -7.95 -15.17 -11.30
N PRO A 42 -7.46 -14.17 -10.55
CA PRO A 42 -8.30 -13.29 -9.76
C PRO A 42 -9.40 -12.66 -10.61
N TRP A 43 -10.59 -12.57 -10.03
CA TRP A 43 -11.76 -12.05 -10.71
C TRP A 43 -11.71 -10.52 -10.72
N ARG A 44 -12.15 -9.93 -11.84
CA ARG A 44 -12.22 -8.47 -12.04
C ARG A 44 -13.66 -8.07 -12.29
N SER A 45 -14.13 -7.04 -11.58
CA SER A 45 -15.45 -6.45 -11.89
C SER A 45 -15.43 -5.87 -13.29
N GLN A 46 -16.45 -6.17 -14.07
CA GLN A 46 -16.66 -5.61 -15.40
C GLN A 46 -17.82 -4.61 -15.42
N THR A 47 -18.65 -4.57 -14.35
CA THR A 47 -19.85 -3.75 -14.30
C THR A 47 -20.05 -3.04 -12.96
N ALA A 48 -20.85 -1.97 -12.97
CA ALA A 48 -21.23 -1.24 -11.75
C ALA A 48 -22.14 -2.05 -10.81
N ALA A 49 -22.95 -2.97 -11.35
CA ALA A 49 -23.83 -3.84 -10.55
C ALA A 49 -23.03 -4.83 -9.70
N GLU A 50 -21.97 -5.41 -10.28
CA GLU A 50 -21.10 -6.32 -9.53
C GLU A 50 -20.38 -5.60 -8.38
N LEU A 51 -20.01 -4.32 -8.57
CA LEU A 51 -19.48 -3.50 -7.47
C LEU A 51 -20.48 -3.33 -6.33
N VAL A 52 -21.78 -3.19 -6.62
CA VAL A 52 -22.84 -3.15 -5.60
C VAL A 52 -22.88 -4.44 -4.79
N ASP A 53 -22.73 -5.59 -5.45
CA ASP A 53 -22.72 -6.88 -4.78
C ASP A 53 -21.51 -7.08 -3.88
N VAL A 54 -20.34 -6.51 -4.20
CA VAL A 54 -19.18 -6.50 -3.29
C VAL A 54 -19.55 -5.84 -1.97
N PHE A 55 -20.25 -4.71 -2.03
CA PHE A 55 -20.62 -3.96 -0.83
C PHE A 55 -21.62 -4.70 0.05
N HIS A 56 -22.45 -5.56 -0.54
CA HIS A 56 -23.36 -6.43 0.20
C HIS A 56 -22.73 -7.76 0.64
N GLY A 57 -21.43 -7.95 0.39
CA GLY A 57 -20.74 -9.20 0.68
C GLY A 57 -21.18 -10.37 -0.22
N ARG A 58 -21.75 -10.08 -1.39
CA ARG A 58 -22.29 -11.04 -2.36
C ARG A 58 -21.35 -11.32 -3.55
N SER A 59 -20.29 -10.53 -3.72
CA SER A 59 -19.31 -10.63 -4.82
C SER A 59 -18.05 -11.42 -4.41
N PRO A 60 -17.17 -11.81 -5.36
CA PRO A 60 -15.94 -12.53 -5.03
C PRO A 60 -15.07 -11.83 -3.96
N GLN A 61 -14.48 -12.65 -3.10
CA GLN A 61 -13.79 -12.28 -1.85
C GLN A 61 -12.59 -11.35 -2.09
N ASP A 62 -12.02 -11.42 -3.29
CA ASP A 62 -10.93 -10.60 -3.83
C ASP A 62 -11.26 -9.10 -3.95
N GLN A 63 -12.51 -8.70 -3.70
CA GLN A 63 -12.93 -7.29 -3.65
C GLN A 63 -13.33 -6.78 -2.26
N ARG A 64 -13.24 -7.61 -1.22
CA ARG A 64 -13.38 -7.15 0.18
C ARG A 64 -12.33 -6.10 0.55
N TYR A 65 -11.23 -6.08 -0.19
CA TYR A 65 -10.05 -5.28 0.07
C TYR A 65 -9.57 -4.55 -1.19
N TRP A 66 -8.95 -3.40 -0.96
CA TRP A 66 -8.43 -2.53 -2.00
C TRP A 66 -7.03 -2.10 -1.63
N PHE A 67 -6.13 -2.04 -2.62
CA PHE A 67 -4.88 -1.35 -2.41
C PHE A 67 -5.14 0.14 -2.27
N PHE A 68 -4.79 0.67 -1.12
CA PHE A 68 -4.71 2.09 -0.89
C PHE A 68 -3.40 2.57 -1.50
N ARG A 69 -3.52 3.12 -2.71
CA ARG A 69 -2.42 3.72 -3.45
C ARG A 69 -2.47 5.23 -3.28
N GLU A 70 -1.33 5.81 -3.57
CA GLU A 70 -1.14 7.25 -3.63
C GLU A 70 -0.95 7.59 -5.11
N ALA A 71 -1.63 8.61 -5.65
CA ALA A 71 -1.44 8.94 -7.08
C ALA A 71 -0.14 9.66 -7.37
N TYR A 72 0.51 10.23 -6.35
CA TYR A 72 1.65 11.08 -6.54
C TYR A 72 2.89 10.53 -5.85
N GLU A 73 3.98 10.68 -6.60
CA GLU A 73 5.31 10.13 -6.39
C GLU A 73 5.80 10.25 -4.95
N SER A 74 6.61 9.28 -4.58
CA SER A 74 7.47 9.15 -3.40
C SER A 74 8.48 10.30 -3.18
N LYS A 75 8.13 11.53 -3.60
CA LYS A 75 8.89 12.77 -3.44
C LYS A 75 8.06 13.76 -2.66
N LEU A 76 8.71 14.46 -1.74
CA LEU A 76 8.14 15.67 -1.18
C LEU A 76 7.72 16.61 -2.33
N PRO A 77 6.63 17.37 -2.20
CA PRO A 77 6.33 18.44 -3.15
C PRO A 77 7.59 19.28 -3.42
N ASP A 78 7.81 19.69 -4.67
CA ASP A 78 9.04 20.38 -5.07
C ASP A 78 9.37 21.55 -4.12
N GLY A 79 10.59 21.51 -3.58
CA GLY A 79 11.07 22.50 -2.64
C GLY A 79 10.63 22.31 -1.18
N MET A 80 10.23 21.11 -0.78
CA MET A 80 10.02 20.76 0.63
C MET A 80 11.17 19.90 1.16
N THR A 81 11.60 20.17 2.40
CA THR A 81 12.68 19.45 3.10
C THR A 81 12.24 19.13 4.52
N TRP A 82 12.73 18.03 5.09
CA TRP A 82 12.50 17.71 6.50
C TRP A 82 13.69 18.21 7.33
N GLU A 83 13.42 19.14 8.26
CA GLU A 83 14.41 19.63 9.21
C GLU A 83 14.82 18.50 10.17
N GLY A 84 16.10 18.16 10.16
CA GLY A 84 16.60 17.04 10.97
C GLY A 84 16.20 15.67 10.46
N ASP A 85 15.95 15.53 9.15
CA ASP A 85 15.79 14.23 8.50
C ASP A 85 16.95 13.29 8.91
N PRO A 86 16.67 12.13 9.54
CA PRO A 86 17.70 11.17 9.93
C PRO A 86 18.51 10.63 8.75
N GLY A 87 18.04 10.85 7.52
CA GLY A 87 18.77 10.56 6.29
C GLY A 87 18.72 9.09 5.88
N PRO A 88 19.28 8.77 4.70
CA PRO A 88 19.47 7.39 4.27
C PRO A 88 20.53 6.68 5.14
N GLY A 89 20.27 5.43 5.54
CA GLY A 89 21.24 4.59 6.29
C GLY A 89 21.02 4.48 7.79
N GLN A 90 20.01 5.17 8.35
CA GLN A 90 19.52 4.94 9.72
C GLN A 90 18.46 3.80 9.73
N PRO A 91 18.16 3.16 10.88
CA PRO A 91 17.22 2.03 10.94
C PRO A 91 15.86 2.39 10.32
N HIS A 92 15.29 1.44 9.56
CA HIS A 92 14.09 1.63 8.74
C HIS A 92 12.88 2.07 9.60
N PHE A 93 12.31 3.25 9.30
CA PHE A 93 11.05 3.73 9.85
C PHE A 93 10.00 3.84 8.73
N GLY A 94 8.72 3.74 9.08
CA GLY A 94 7.65 3.56 8.10
C GLY A 94 7.61 2.15 7.53
N SER A 95 6.80 1.94 6.50
CA SER A 95 6.62 0.63 5.85
C SER A 95 6.27 -0.52 6.81
N GLY A 96 5.54 -0.22 7.89
CA GLY A 96 5.15 -1.20 8.90
C GLY A 96 6.21 -1.52 9.94
N CYS A 97 7.30 -0.75 10.00
CA CYS A 97 8.29 -0.81 11.07
C CYS A 97 8.01 0.20 12.20
N GLY A 98 6.98 1.04 12.05
CA GLY A 98 6.58 2.03 13.04
C GLY A 98 7.34 3.35 12.93
N LEU A 99 7.11 4.23 13.91
CA LEU A 99 7.57 5.62 13.92
C LEU A 99 8.42 5.97 15.15
N ASP A 100 8.87 4.99 15.94
CA ASP A 100 9.57 5.25 17.22
C ASP A 100 10.83 6.11 17.07
N ARG A 101 11.51 6.00 15.92
CA ARG A 101 12.74 6.76 15.60
C ARG A 101 12.47 8.12 14.98
N VAL A 102 11.22 8.43 14.62
CA VAL A 102 10.84 9.74 14.08
C VAL A 102 10.69 10.71 15.25
N PRO A 103 11.39 11.87 15.25
CA PRO A 103 11.23 12.86 16.32
C PRO A 103 9.79 13.36 16.42
N ASP A 104 9.34 13.59 17.66
CA ASP A 104 8.05 14.25 17.89
C ASP A 104 8.10 15.68 17.35
N ASN A 105 6.97 16.15 16.80
CA ASN A 105 6.86 17.47 16.19
C ASN A 105 7.86 17.72 15.05
N SER A 106 8.14 16.67 14.26
CA SER A 106 8.94 16.76 13.04
C SER A 106 8.49 17.94 12.17
N VAL A 107 9.44 18.69 11.61
CA VAL A 107 9.15 19.93 10.87
C VAL A 107 9.52 19.77 9.40
N PHE A 108 8.54 19.89 8.50
CA PHE A 108 8.80 19.96 7.07
C PHE A 108 8.74 21.42 6.62
N ARG A 109 9.79 21.88 5.93
CA ARG A 109 9.94 23.25 5.46
C ARG A 109 9.77 23.34 3.96
N PHE A 110 8.91 24.23 3.50
CA PHE A 110 8.80 24.64 2.10
C PHE A 110 9.70 25.84 1.81
N HIS A 111 10.30 25.85 0.63
CA HIS A 111 11.07 26.97 0.08
C HIS A 111 10.18 28.03 -0.62
N THR A 112 8.86 27.86 -0.55
CA THR A 112 7.84 28.80 -1.03
C THR A 112 7.09 29.46 0.14
N SER A 113 6.38 30.56 -0.11
CA SER A 113 5.54 31.20 0.92
C SER A 113 4.28 30.37 1.19
N THR A 114 3.86 30.32 2.46
CA THR A 114 2.69 29.56 2.93
C THR A 114 1.39 29.89 2.19
N ALA A 115 1.19 31.15 1.80
CA ALA A 115 -0.03 31.62 1.11
C ALA A 115 -0.29 30.94 -0.24
N ARG A 116 0.70 30.24 -0.82
CA ARG A 116 0.60 29.56 -2.11
C ARG A 116 0.47 28.04 -1.99
N ILE A 117 0.52 27.49 -0.78
CA ILE A 117 0.58 26.05 -0.55
C ILE A 117 -0.84 25.51 -0.36
N LYS A 118 -1.26 24.58 -1.24
CA LYS A 118 -2.43 23.72 -1.02
C LYS A 118 -1.94 22.31 -0.77
N MET A 119 -2.05 21.85 0.48
CA MET A 119 -1.66 20.49 0.84
C MET A 119 -2.81 19.52 0.56
N PRO A 120 -2.53 18.35 -0.07
CA PRO A 120 -3.53 17.30 -0.19
C PRO A 120 -3.82 16.67 1.18
N ASP A 121 -4.85 15.81 1.27
CA ASP A 121 -5.14 15.08 2.51
C ASP A 121 -4.22 13.89 2.73
N LEU A 122 -3.64 13.37 1.66
CA LEU A 122 -2.74 12.23 1.67
C LEU A 122 -1.54 12.49 0.76
N TRP A 123 -0.34 12.12 1.22
CA TRP A 123 0.86 11.95 0.37
C TRP A 123 1.88 11.04 1.05
N ASN A 124 2.92 10.61 0.30
CA ASN A 124 3.93 9.68 0.82
C ASN A 124 5.18 10.44 1.19
N TYR A 125 5.86 9.97 2.23
CA TYR A 125 7.26 10.27 2.39
C TYR A 125 8.04 9.06 2.92
N ARG A 126 8.95 8.52 2.10
CA ARG A 126 9.83 7.39 2.43
C ARG A 126 9.09 6.17 3.03
N GLY A 127 7.90 5.86 2.50
CA GLY A 127 7.12 4.70 2.95
C GLY A 127 6.18 4.98 4.14
N MET A 128 6.23 6.19 4.71
CA MET A 128 5.22 6.72 5.63
C MET A 128 4.11 7.42 4.87
N LEU A 129 2.90 7.35 5.42
CA LEU A 129 1.77 8.14 4.97
C LEU A 129 1.82 9.49 5.69
N VAL A 130 1.56 10.57 4.98
CA VAL A 130 1.32 11.86 5.59
C VAL A 130 -0.15 12.20 5.39
N MET A 131 -0.87 12.33 6.50
CA MET A 131 -2.32 12.49 6.51
C MET A 131 -2.74 13.81 7.12
N SER A 132 -3.78 14.44 6.56
CA SER A 132 -4.52 15.47 7.28
C SER A 132 -5.21 14.88 8.50
N GLY A 133 -5.45 15.70 9.53
CA GLY A 133 -6.12 15.25 10.76
C GLY A 133 -7.50 14.62 10.48
N ARG A 134 -8.28 15.21 9.57
CA ARG A 134 -9.58 14.66 9.18
C ARG A 134 -9.49 13.27 8.54
N LEU A 135 -8.43 13.01 7.76
CA LEU A 135 -8.20 11.69 7.17
C LEU A 135 -7.79 10.68 8.25
N LEU A 136 -6.87 11.08 9.12
CA LEU A 136 -6.40 10.24 10.23
C LEU A 136 -7.55 9.84 11.16
N GLU A 137 -8.45 10.76 11.52
CA GLU A 137 -9.59 10.43 12.39
C GLU A 137 -10.50 9.35 11.78
N LEU A 138 -10.78 9.40 10.47
CA LEU A 138 -11.58 8.37 9.81
C LEU A 138 -10.93 6.99 9.86
N PHE A 139 -9.61 6.96 9.73
CA PHE A 139 -8.83 5.73 9.87
C PHE A 139 -8.87 5.21 11.31
N ARG A 140 -8.73 6.10 12.30
CA ARG A 140 -8.77 5.75 13.74
C ARG A 140 -10.13 5.28 14.21
N GLU A 141 -11.21 5.90 13.72
CA GLU A 141 -12.59 5.50 14.02
C GLU A 141 -12.91 4.07 13.58
N VAL A 142 -12.22 3.57 12.56
CA VAL A 142 -12.46 2.25 11.98
C VAL A 142 -11.45 1.21 12.51
N ASP A 143 -10.16 1.57 12.61
CA ASP A 143 -9.09 0.62 12.92
C ASP A 143 -7.86 1.32 13.54
N ALA A 144 -8.05 1.92 14.71
CA ALA A 144 -6.98 2.65 15.42
C ALA A 144 -5.73 1.78 15.68
N ASP A 145 -5.91 0.51 16.02
CA ASP A 145 -4.83 -0.39 16.42
C ASP A 145 -3.91 -0.77 15.26
N ALA A 146 -4.32 -0.53 14.01
CA ALA A 146 -3.46 -0.77 12.85
C ALA A 146 -2.39 0.32 12.66
N LEU A 147 -2.49 1.44 13.39
CA LEU A 147 -1.81 2.70 13.08
C LEU A 147 -0.91 3.15 14.22
N VAL A 148 0.20 3.77 13.85
CA VAL A 148 0.96 4.66 14.74
C VAL A 148 1.13 5.99 14.03
N TRP A 149 1.08 7.09 14.78
CA TRP A 149 1.15 8.42 14.20
C TRP A 149 1.89 9.41 15.09
N LYS A 150 2.51 10.41 14.45
CA LYS A 150 3.16 11.55 15.11
C LYS A 150 2.77 12.85 14.43
N ARG A 151 2.62 13.91 15.23
CA ARG A 151 2.28 15.24 14.70
C ARG A 151 3.41 15.75 13.80
N LEU A 152 3.02 16.31 12.65
CA LEU A 152 3.89 16.96 11.69
C LEU A 152 3.61 18.47 11.70
N LEU A 153 4.66 19.27 11.79
CA LEU A 153 4.60 20.71 11.60
C LEU A 153 5.08 21.05 10.19
N ILE A 154 4.33 21.91 9.50
CA ILE A 154 4.69 22.35 8.15
C ILE A 154 4.94 23.85 8.17
N ARG A 155 6.12 24.29 7.75
CA ARG A 155 6.53 25.70 7.74
C ARG A 155 6.84 26.18 6.33
N GLY A 156 6.45 27.40 5.99
CA GLY A 156 6.86 28.06 4.74
C GLY A 156 8.18 28.80 4.88
N LYS A 157 8.62 29.40 3.76
CA LYS A 157 9.85 30.21 3.68
C LYS A 157 9.85 31.42 4.62
N ASP A 158 8.67 31.98 4.86
CA ASP A 158 8.42 33.12 5.75
C ASP A 158 8.46 32.74 7.24
N GLY A 159 8.69 31.47 7.57
CA GLY A 159 8.61 30.94 8.93
C GLY A 159 7.17 30.74 9.42
N GLY A 160 6.18 31.11 8.60
CA GLY A 160 4.77 30.85 8.88
C GLY A 160 4.48 29.36 8.91
N THR A 161 3.59 28.93 9.80
CA THR A 161 3.12 27.54 9.84
C THR A 161 1.90 27.39 8.94
N VAL A 162 1.87 26.37 8.10
CA VAL A 162 0.69 26.06 7.29
C VAL A 162 -0.45 25.71 8.25
N PRO A 163 -1.61 26.41 8.17
CA PRO A 163 -2.75 26.09 9.02
C PRO A 163 -3.30 24.69 8.68
N GLY A 164 -3.46 23.86 9.70
CA GLY A 164 -3.96 22.49 9.58
C GLY A 164 -3.14 21.51 10.40
N ASP A 165 -3.79 20.46 10.89
CA ASP A 165 -3.12 19.35 11.57
C ASP A 165 -2.74 18.28 10.55
N PHE A 166 -1.43 18.03 10.42
CA PHE A 166 -0.90 16.93 9.63
C PHE A 166 -0.13 15.97 10.51
N TYR A 167 -0.07 14.72 10.07
CA TYR A 167 0.52 13.63 10.82
C TYR A 167 1.36 12.75 9.91
N LEU A 168 2.53 12.35 10.41
CA LEU A 168 3.24 11.19 9.90
C LEU A 168 2.54 9.96 10.45
N VAL A 169 2.15 9.04 9.59
CA VAL A 169 1.37 7.85 9.92
C VAL A 169 2.05 6.63 9.31
N ASP A 170 2.16 5.56 10.09
CA ASP A 170 2.53 4.25 9.58
C ASP A 170 1.46 3.22 9.96
N VAL A 171 1.24 2.28 9.04
CA VAL A 171 0.38 1.12 9.25
C VAL A 171 1.29 -0.03 9.71
N VAL A 172 1.26 -0.36 11.00
CA VAL A 172 2.19 -1.32 11.64
C VAL A 172 1.69 -2.76 11.60
N ARG A 173 0.40 -2.96 11.29
CA ARG A 173 -0.18 -4.29 11.14
C ARG A 173 0.26 -4.89 9.79
N ASN A 174 1.21 -5.83 9.83
CA ASN A 174 1.70 -6.56 8.66
C ASN A 174 1.03 -7.94 8.58
N ILE A 175 0.33 -8.21 7.48
CA ILE A 175 -0.43 -9.45 7.26
C ILE A 175 0.00 -10.08 5.94
N PRO A 176 0.29 -11.39 5.89
CA PRO A 176 0.46 -12.11 4.63
C PRO A 176 -0.92 -12.35 4.01
N ALA A 177 -1.52 -11.28 3.48
CA ALA A 177 -2.91 -11.20 3.03
C ALA A 177 -3.13 -11.70 1.60
N ILE A 178 -2.11 -11.73 0.75
CA ILE A 178 -2.23 -12.21 -0.63
C ILE A 178 -2.06 -13.73 -0.71
N ASP A 179 -3.01 -14.39 -1.38
CA ASP A 179 -2.88 -15.78 -1.78
C ASP A 179 -2.05 -15.84 -3.08
N ILE A 180 -0.76 -16.16 -2.92
CA ILE A 180 0.22 -16.20 -4.01
C ILE A 180 -0.13 -17.31 -5.00
N ALA A 181 -0.61 -18.47 -4.52
CA ALA A 181 -0.93 -19.60 -5.39
C ALA A 181 -2.05 -19.24 -6.38
N ASN A 182 -3.03 -18.45 -5.96
CA ASN A 182 -4.17 -18.04 -6.79
C ASN A 182 -4.05 -16.59 -7.32
N SER A 183 -2.83 -16.04 -7.36
CA SER A 183 -2.53 -14.71 -7.91
C SER A 183 -1.69 -14.82 -9.18
N ILE A 184 -1.77 -13.81 -10.06
CA ILE A 184 -0.83 -13.65 -11.16
C ILE A 184 0.38 -12.90 -10.65
N VAL A 185 1.50 -13.61 -10.53
CA VAL A 185 2.73 -13.12 -9.89
C VAL A 185 3.91 -13.15 -10.84
N GLU A 186 4.88 -12.26 -10.59
CA GLU A 186 6.13 -12.18 -11.32
C GLU A 186 7.30 -12.47 -10.39
N TYR A 187 8.15 -13.38 -10.84
CA TYR A 187 9.41 -13.74 -10.21
C TYR A 187 10.58 -13.22 -11.04
N ARG A 188 11.68 -12.90 -10.36
CA ARG A 188 12.99 -12.71 -10.99
C ARG A 188 13.91 -13.85 -10.58
N GLY A 189 14.69 -14.33 -11.54
CA GLY A 189 15.76 -15.29 -11.31
C GLY A 189 16.86 -14.76 -10.40
N PRO A 190 17.88 -15.56 -10.09
CA PRO A 190 19.04 -15.08 -9.34
C PRO A 190 19.70 -13.90 -10.06
N SER A 191 20.37 -13.01 -9.32
CA SER A 191 21.09 -11.86 -9.87
C SER A 191 22.34 -11.60 -9.04
N GLY A 192 23.51 -11.99 -9.53
CA GLY A 192 24.74 -11.98 -8.74
C GLY A 192 24.60 -12.72 -7.40
N PRO A 193 24.73 -12.05 -6.23
CA PRO A 193 24.61 -12.71 -4.92
C PRO A 193 23.15 -12.91 -4.46
N TYR A 194 22.16 -12.40 -5.19
CA TYR A 194 20.77 -12.42 -4.76
C TYR A 194 20.04 -13.67 -5.30
N PRO A 195 19.35 -14.44 -4.45
CA PRO A 195 18.56 -15.60 -4.89
C PRO A 195 17.32 -15.15 -5.70
N PRO A 196 16.69 -16.06 -6.46
CA PRO A 196 15.43 -15.78 -7.11
C PRO A 196 14.36 -15.35 -6.10
N ALA A 197 13.53 -14.40 -6.49
CA ALA A 197 12.57 -13.77 -5.59
C ALA A 197 11.28 -13.38 -6.31
N LEU A 198 10.19 -13.31 -5.53
CA LEU A 198 8.96 -12.66 -5.96
C LEU A 198 9.21 -11.15 -6.10
N VAL A 199 9.00 -10.60 -7.29
CA VAL A 199 9.24 -9.18 -7.56
C VAL A 199 7.95 -8.36 -7.71
N GLY A 200 6.81 -8.99 -7.96
CA GLY A 200 5.55 -8.27 -8.08
C GLY A 200 4.32 -9.13 -8.28
N TYR A 201 3.19 -8.44 -8.25
CA TYR A 201 1.85 -8.98 -8.49
C TYR A 201 1.26 -8.19 -9.64
N VAL A 202 0.88 -8.91 -10.70
CA VAL A 202 0.16 -8.35 -11.87
C VAL A 202 -1.34 -8.32 -11.59
N SER A 203 -1.82 -9.29 -10.82
CA SER A 203 -3.19 -9.37 -10.33
C SER A 203 -3.17 -10.26 -9.11
N CYS A 204 -3.87 -9.92 -8.05
CA CYS A 204 -3.83 -10.73 -6.85
C CYS A 204 -5.20 -11.03 -6.24
N ARG A 205 -5.28 -12.21 -5.64
CA ARG A 205 -6.37 -12.65 -4.77
C ARG A 205 -5.97 -12.41 -3.33
N VAL A 206 -6.85 -11.77 -2.58
CA VAL A 206 -6.71 -11.66 -1.12
C VAL A 206 -7.26 -12.92 -0.49
N ARG A 207 -6.56 -13.42 0.53
CA ARG A 207 -6.93 -14.64 1.26
C ARG A 207 -8.34 -14.57 1.83
N ASP A 208 -8.97 -15.73 1.81
CA ASP A 208 -10.37 -15.88 2.20
C ASP A 208 -10.50 -15.96 3.73
N ASP A 209 -9.47 -16.50 4.39
CA ASP A 209 -9.38 -16.80 5.81
C ASP A 209 -8.92 -15.61 6.69
N LEU A 210 -8.78 -14.41 6.12
CA LEU A 210 -8.50 -13.20 6.89
C LEU A 210 -9.67 -12.87 7.82
N ASP A 211 -9.35 -12.47 9.04
CA ASP A 211 -10.33 -12.00 10.02
C ASP A 211 -11.14 -10.82 9.43
N PRO A 212 -12.48 -10.90 9.38
CA PRO A 212 -13.33 -9.85 8.83
C PRO A 212 -13.20 -8.48 9.53
N SER A 213 -12.70 -8.44 10.76
CA SER A 213 -12.46 -7.21 11.52
C SER A 213 -11.23 -6.41 11.03
N LEU A 214 -10.41 -7.00 10.16
CA LEU A 214 -9.24 -6.32 9.60
C LEU A 214 -9.69 -5.29 8.57
N HIS A 215 -9.51 -4.01 8.88
CA HIS A 215 -9.89 -2.92 7.99
C HIS A 215 -8.70 -2.18 7.38
N VAL A 216 -7.56 -2.15 8.07
CA VAL A 216 -6.31 -1.52 7.62
C VAL A 216 -5.14 -2.43 7.97
N PHE A 217 -4.30 -2.72 6.97
CA PHE A 217 -3.07 -3.48 7.15
C PHE A 217 -2.12 -3.26 5.97
N ARG A 218 -0.87 -3.72 6.12
CA ARG A 218 0.08 -3.86 5.01
C ARG A 218 0.20 -5.32 4.62
N GLN A 219 0.48 -5.55 3.34
CA GLN A 219 0.89 -6.87 2.91
C GLN A 219 2.34 -7.12 3.37
N THR A 220 2.57 -8.22 4.09
CA THR A 220 3.90 -8.59 4.59
C THR A 220 4.90 -8.74 3.44
N LYS A 221 6.11 -8.20 3.63
CA LYS A 221 7.21 -8.34 2.68
C LYS A 221 8.01 -9.61 2.97
N PHE A 222 8.25 -10.44 1.97
CA PHE A 222 9.04 -11.67 2.15
C PHE A 222 10.52 -11.36 2.29
N GLY A 223 11.17 -11.96 3.28
CA GLY A 223 12.61 -11.84 3.53
C GLY A 223 13.07 -10.48 4.05
N LEU A 224 12.15 -9.58 4.42
CA LEU A 224 12.47 -8.24 4.92
C LEU A 224 11.53 -7.87 6.07
N SER A 225 11.99 -6.99 6.97
CA SER A 225 11.14 -6.42 8.01
C SER A 225 10.07 -5.49 7.44
N GLY A 226 8.87 -5.53 8.00
CA GLY A 226 7.76 -4.65 7.63
C GLY A 226 6.86 -5.20 6.51
N GLY A 227 6.13 -4.30 5.89
CA GLY A 227 5.16 -4.59 4.85
C GLY A 227 5.26 -3.63 3.68
N TYR A 228 4.77 -4.06 2.52
CA TYR A 228 4.66 -3.23 1.33
C TYR A 228 3.19 -3.08 0.95
N ARG A 229 2.82 -1.89 0.45
CA ARG A 229 1.46 -1.49 0.08
C ARG A 229 0.47 -1.53 1.25
N VAL A 230 -0.33 -0.49 1.38
CA VAL A 230 -1.42 -0.45 2.34
C VAL A 230 -2.66 -1.04 1.68
N ILE A 231 -3.35 -1.90 2.40
CA ILE A 231 -4.59 -2.54 1.98
C ILE A 231 -5.67 -2.07 2.96
N VAL A 232 -6.81 -1.66 2.41
CA VAL A 232 -7.97 -1.23 3.19
C VAL A 232 -9.20 -2.03 2.81
N SER A 233 -10.09 -2.25 3.77
CA SER A 233 -11.39 -2.87 3.52
C SER A 233 -12.27 -1.99 2.62
N ALA A 234 -13.22 -2.63 1.93
CA ALA A 234 -14.25 -1.95 1.14
C ALA A 234 -15.10 -0.99 2.00
N ALA A 235 -15.33 -1.33 3.27
CA ALA A 235 -16.07 -0.50 4.23
C ALA A 235 -15.34 0.83 4.50
N LEU A 236 -14.04 0.78 4.83
CA LEU A 236 -13.25 1.99 5.04
C LEU A 236 -13.16 2.81 3.75
N ARG A 237 -12.88 2.18 2.60
CA ARG A 237 -12.84 2.85 1.29
C ARG A 237 -14.12 3.65 1.04
N ARG A 238 -15.29 3.06 1.27
CA ARG A 238 -16.57 3.76 1.08
C ARG A 238 -16.70 4.97 2.00
N ARG A 239 -16.39 4.81 3.29
CA ARG A 239 -16.42 5.93 4.26
C ARG A 239 -15.52 7.09 3.81
N LEU A 240 -14.33 6.77 3.29
CA LEU A 240 -13.39 7.76 2.75
C LEU A 240 -13.92 8.46 1.48
N LEU A 241 -14.67 7.76 0.62
CA LEU A 241 -15.24 8.33 -0.60
C LEU A 241 -16.51 9.17 -0.35
N ASP A 242 -17.27 8.83 0.69
CA ASP A 242 -18.56 9.45 1.00
C ASP A 242 -18.42 10.78 1.76
N ILE A 243 -17.27 11.04 2.41
CA ILE A 243 -17.07 12.26 3.20
C ILE A 243 -17.14 13.54 2.35
N LYS A 244 -17.69 14.62 2.95
CA LYS A 244 -17.74 15.96 2.38
C LYS A 244 -17.11 17.00 3.32
N PRO A 245 -16.28 17.94 2.80
CA PRO A 245 -15.79 18.00 1.43
C PRO A 245 -14.89 16.80 1.09
N SER A 246 -14.84 16.40 -0.18
CA SER A 246 -14.07 15.22 -0.61
C SER A 246 -12.60 15.32 -0.16
N LEU A 247 -12.03 14.18 0.20
CA LEU A 247 -10.60 14.04 0.48
C LEU A 247 -9.80 14.08 -0.83
N THR A 248 -8.61 14.66 -0.77
CA THR A 248 -7.75 14.90 -1.93
C THR A 248 -6.57 13.91 -1.98
N ASN A 249 -6.15 13.56 -3.20
CA ASN A 249 -5.01 12.66 -3.48
C ASN A 249 -5.14 11.22 -2.93
N MET A 250 -6.36 10.68 -2.86
CA MET A 250 -6.59 9.28 -2.48
C MET A 250 -6.86 8.40 -3.70
N HIS A 251 -6.16 7.28 -3.80
CA HIS A 251 -6.33 6.34 -4.91
C HIS A 251 -6.56 4.92 -4.40
N PHE A 252 -7.50 4.24 -5.01
CA PHE A 252 -7.84 2.86 -4.67
C PHE A 252 -7.73 2.02 -5.93
N THR A 253 -6.95 0.96 -5.85
CA THR A 253 -6.82 -0.02 -6.94
C THR A 253 -7.35 -1.35 -6.44
N ALA A 254 -8.24 -1.97 -7.21
CA ALA A 254 -8.75 -3.29 -6.87
C ALA A 254 -7.58 -4.28 -6.84
N CYS A 255 -7.66 -5.29 -5.96
CA CYS A 255 -6.59 -6.29 -5.89
C CYS A 255 -6.43 -7.07 -7.21
N GLY A 256 -7.49 -7.17 -8.00
CA GLY A 256 -7.45 -7.74 -9.35
C GLY A 256 -6.68 -6.91 -10.40
N ASP A 257 -6.43 -5.61 -10.20
CA ASP A 257 -6.04 -4.64 -11.25
C ASP A 257 -4.68 -3.95 -11.03
N LEU A 258 -3.68 -4.69 -10.56
CA LEU A 258 -2.40 -4.14 -10.12
C LEU A 258 -1.43 -3.68 -11.21
#